data_AF-A0A5J4PS49-F1
#
_entry.id   AF-A0A5J4PS49-F1
#
_cell.length_a   1.000
_cell.length_b   1.000
_cell.length_c   1.000
_cell.angle_alpha   90.00
_cell.angle_beta   90.00
_cell.angle_gamma   90.00
#
_symmetry.space_group_name_H-M   'P 1'
#
loop_
_entity.id
_entity.type
_entity.pdbx_description
1 polymer ?
#
loop_
_entity_poly.entity_id
_entity_poly.type
_entity_poly.pdbx_seq_one_letter_code
_entity_poly.pdbx_strand_id
1 'polypeptide(L)'
;MQKNKYVGFVTGDETWLYLDKPSNSQWIDINESRPTAPRKTIGAQKLMLTVFFGADRIWLIHAMPKKKSVTSITFINDILTPLLQ
;
A
#
# COMPACT_ATOMS: atom_id res chain seq x y z
N MET A 1 -28.43 -18.74 5.34
CA MET A 1 -27.23 -17.88 5.21
C MET A 1 -27.68 -16.44 5.02
N GLN A 2 -27.23 -15.50 5.86
CA GLN A 2 -27.48 -14.07 5.61
C GLN A 2 -26.76 -13.67 4.32
N LYS A 3 -27.47 -13.03 3.38
CA LYS A 3 -26.82 -12.38 2.24
C LYS A 3 -25.89 -11.29 2.79
N ASN A 4 -24.62 -11.36 2.42
CA ASN A 4 -23.65 -10.34 2.78
C ASN A 4 -24.08 -9.02 2.11
N LYS A 5 -24.53 -8.05 2.93
CA LYS A 5 -25.13 -6.78 2.46
C LYS A 5 -24.13 -5.88 1.73
N TYR A 6 -22.85 -6.21 1.80
CA TYR A 6 -21.76 -5.38 1.28
C TYR A 6 -21.20 -5.84 -0.06
N VAL A 7 -21.74 -6.93 -0.65
CA VAL A 7 -21.24 -7.49 -1.92
C VAL A 7 -21.35 -6.49 -3.09
N GLY A 8 -22.24 -5.50 -3.00
CA GLY A 8 -22.38 -4.46 -4.03
C GLY A 8 -21.43 -3.27 -3.87
N PHE A 9 -20.64 -3.19 -2.80
CA PHE A 9 -19.72 -2.08 -2.57
C PHE A 9 -18.29 -2.46 -2.94
N VAL A 10 -17.66 -1.55 -3.68
CA VAL A 10 -16.21 -1.55 -3.93
C VAL A 10 -15.67 -0.27 -3.32
N THR A 11 -14.61 -0.40 -2.53
CA THR A 11 -13.89 0.72 -1.93
C THR A 11 -12.43 0.65 -2.32
N GLY A 12 -11.74 1.78 -2.27
CA GLY A 12 -10.30 1.80 -2.52
C GLY A 12 -9.64 2.96 -1.80
N ASP A 13 -8.34 2.84 -1.61
CA ASP A 13 -7.50 3.82 -0.94
C ASP A 13 -6.06 3.75 -1.47
N GLU A 14 -5.29 4.82 -1.24
CA GLU A 14 -3.87 4.88 -1.55
C GLU A 14 -2.99 4.78 -0.30
N THR A 15 -1.91 4.02 -0.41
CA THR A 15 -0.93 3.89 0.68
C THR A 15 0.51 3.90 0.17
N TRP A 16 1.41 4.45 0.98
CA TRP A 16 2.84 4.40 0.72
C TRP A 16 3.44 3.11 1.30
N LEU A 17 3.88 2.21 0.42
CA LEU A 17 4.65 1.04 0.80
C LEU A 17 6.15 1.34 0.76
N TYR A 18 6.79 1.36 1.92
CA TYR A 18 8.24 1.44 2.03
C TYR A 18 8.86 0.09 1.71
N LEU A 19 9.85 0.06 0.81
CA LEU A 19 10.53 -1.18 0.43
C LEU A 19 11.50 -1.66 1.50
N ASP A 20 11.94 -0.74 2.36
CA ASP A 20 12.68 -1.03 3.57
C ASP A 20 11.73 -1.05 4.79
N LYS A 21 11.67 -2.22 5.43
CA LYS A 21 11.02 -2.37 6.74
C LYS A 21 12.02 -2.95 7.72
N PRO A 22 12.99 -2.16 8.21
CA PRO A 22 13.79 -2.59 9.34
C PRO A 22 12.84 -2.95 10.49
N SER A 23 13.11 -4.06 11.17
CA SER A 23 12.29 -4.49 12.29
C SER A 23 12.35 -3.44 13.39
N ASN A 24 11.19 -3.02 13.89
CA ASN A 24 11.10 -2.09 15.03
C ASN A 24 11.50 -2.74 16.35
N SER A 25 11.59 -4.07 16.38
CA SER A 25 12.02 -4.86 17.53
C SER A 25 13.04 -5.91 17.08
N GLN A 26 14.08 -6.08 17.89
CA GLN A 26 15.10 -7.10 17.67
C GLN A 26 15.40 -7.73 19.03
N TRP A 27 15.59 -9.05 19.05
CA TRP A 27 16.11 -9.74 20.22
C TRP A 27 17.59 -9.36 20.37
N ILE A 28 18.00 -9.04 21.59
CA ILE A 28 19.39 -8.72 21.94
C ILE A 28 19.83 -9.66 23.04
N ASP A 29 21.11 -10.05 23.03
CA ASP A 29 21.66 -10.87 24.09
C ASP A 29 21.87 -10.07 25.38
N ILE A 30 21.98 -10.79 26.50
CA ILE A 30 22.28 -10.17 27.80
C ILE A 30 23.64 -9.47 27.72
N ASN A 31 23.67 -8.19 28.08
CA ASN A 31 24.81 -7.26 27.98
C ASN A 31 25.15 -6.75 26.58
N GLU A 32 24.33 -7.03 25.56
CA GLU A 32 24.50 -6.43 24.25
C GLU A 32 23.88 -5.02 24.18
N SER A 33 24.58 -4.09 23.54
CA SER A 33 24.04 -2.75 23.30
C SER A 33 22.93 -2.80 22.24
N ARG A 34 21.90 -1.96 22.40
CA ARG A 34 20.79 -1.89 21.43
C ARG A 34 21.33 -1.54 20.03
N PRO A 35 21.03 -2.35 18.99
CA PRO A 35 21.45 -2.03 17.63
C PRO A 35 20.79 -0.72 17.16
N THR A 36 21.54 0.06 16.39
CA THR A 36 21.01 1.29 15.78
C THR A 36 20.18 0.94 14.55
N ALA A 37 18.93 1.41 14.52
CA ALA A 37 18.07 1.29 13.35
C ALA A 37 18.17 2.56 12.50
N PRO A 38 18.30 2.45 11.16
CA PRO A 38 18.24 3.62 10.29
C PRO A 38 16.86 4.28 10.41
N ARG A 39 16.84 5.59 10.63
CA ARG A 39 15.60 6.36 10.72
C ARG A 39 14.95 6.42 9.34
N LYS A 40 13.64 6.13 9.26
CA LYS A 40 12.86 6.35 8.04
C LYS A 40 12.81 7.84 7.73
N THR A 41 13.33 8.22 6.57
CA THR A 41 13.29 9.60 6.05
C THR A 41 12.21 9.72 4.98
N ILE A 42 11.79 10.95 4.66
CA ILE A 42 10.80 11.22 3.61
C ILE A 42 11.25 10.68 2.25
N GLY A 43 12.58 10.67 2.02
CA GLY A 43 13.24 10.17 0.81
C GLY A 43 13.52 8.67 0.79
N ALA A 44 13.11 7.91 1.81
CA ALA A 44 13.22 6.46 1.79
C ALA A 44 12.48 5.87 0.59
N GLN A 45 13.01 4.78 0.04
CA GLN A 45 12.47 4.17 -1.17
C GLN A 45 11.08 3.60 -0.90
N LYS A 46 10.08 4.23 -1.51
CA LYS A 46 8.67 3.89 -1.35
C LYS A 46 7.93 3.88 -2.68
N LEU A 47 6.84 3.12 -2.71
CA LEU A 47 5.93 2.96 -3.83
C LEU A 47 4.55 3.41 -3.37
N MET A 48 3.82 4.18 -4.19
CA MET A 48 2.41 4.44 -3.94
C MET A 48 1.60 3.27 -4.50
N LEU A 49 0.87 2.59 -3.63
CA LEU A 49 -0.09 1.55 -4.01
C LEU A 49 -1.49 2.13 -3.95
N THR A 50 -2.28 1.84 -4.98
CA THR A 50 -3.73 2.04 -4.96
C THR A 50 -4.39 0.67 -5.02
N VAL A 51 -5.29 0.38 -4.08
CA VAL A 51 -5.99 -0.91 -4.04
C VAL A 51 -7.49 -0.65 -4.00
N PHE A 52 -8.23 -1.33 -4.87
CA PHE A 52 -9.69 -1.41 -4.82
C PHE A 52 -10.12 -2.84 -4.48
N PHE A 53 -11.00 -2.98 -3.49
CA PHE A 53 -11.51 -4.27 -3.04
C PHE A 53 -12.98 -4.17 -2.62
N GLY A 54 -13.68 -5.29 -2.76
CA GLY A 54 -15.05 -5.49 -2.30
C GLY A 54 -15.10 -6.59 -1.24
N ALA A 55 -16.31 -6.98 -0.86
CA ALA A 55 -16.51 -8.02 0.14
C ALA A 55 -16.14 -9.44 -0.34
N ASP A 56 -15.96 -9.62 -1.64
CA ASP A 56 -15.74 -10.90 -2.32
C ASP A 56 -14.32 -11.05 -2.88
N ARG A 57 -13.71 -9.95 -3.35
CA ARG A 57 -12.39 -9.98 -4.00
C ARG A 57 -11.67 -8.64 -3.96
N ILE A 58 -10.38 -8.68 -4.27
CA ILE A 58 -9.62 -7.51 -4.69
C ILE A 58 -9.86 -7.31 -6.18
N TRP A 59 -10.27 -6.10 -6.57
CA TRP A 59 -10.62 -5.75 -7.93
C TRP A 59 -9.43 -5.18 -8.70
N LEU A 60 -8.62 -4.36 -8.04
CA LEU A 60 -7.45 -3.73 -8.66
C LEU A 60 -6.34 -3.55 -7.62
N ILE A 61 -5.10 -3.82 -8.06
CA ILE A 61 -3.89 -3.39 -7.37
C ILE A 61 -3.06 -2.64 -8.40
N HIS A 62 -2.82 -1.36 -8.15
CA HIS A 62 -2.00 -0.52 -9.02
C HIS A 62 -0.78 0.00 -8.25
N ALA A 63 0.39 -0.18 -8.83
CA ALA A 63 1.68 0.25 -8.30
C ALA A 63 2.20 1.43 -9.10
N MET A 64 2.22 2.62 -8.51
CA MET A 64 2.66 3.82 -9.23
C MET A 64 4.16 3.75 -9.55
N PRO A 65 4.59 3.93 -10.80
CA PRO A 65 6.00 4.00 -11.15
C PRO A 65 6.76 5.06 -10.33
N LYS A 66 8.00 4.75 -9.97
CA LYS A 66 8.86 5.65 -9.18
C LYS A 66 8.93 7.05 -9.81
N LYS A 67 8.89 8.08 -8.97
CA LYS A 67 8.95 9.51 -9.33
C LYS A 67 7.75 10.04 -10.12
N LYS A 68 6.65 9.28 -10.24
CA LYS A 68 5.38 9.81 -10.71
C LYS A 68 4.41 9.97 -9.54
N SER A 69 3.60 11.02 -9.61
CA SER A 69 2.51 11.27 -8.66
C SER A 69 1.18 10.85 -9.28
N VAL A 70 0.22 10.49 -8.43
CA VAL A 70 -1.18 10.32 -8.86
C VAL A 70 -1.76 11.70 -9.11
N THR A 71 -1.86 12.04 -10.38
CA THR A 71 -2.67 13.16 -10.91
C THR A 71 -4.04 12.65 -11.32
N SER A 72 -4.99 13.55 -11.58
CA SER A 72 -6.31 13.15 -12.07
C SER A 72 -6.25 12.35 -13.37
N ILE A 73 -5.31 12.67 -14.28
CA ILE A 73 -5.14 11.97 -15.56
C ILE A 73 -4.65 10.55 -15.34
N THR A 74 -3.60 10.37 -14.53
CA THR A 74 -3.08 9.04 -14.19
C THR A 74 -4.10 8.23 -13.40
N PHE A 75 -4.90 8.87 -12.54
CA PHE A 75 -5.96 8.18 -11.81
C PHE A 75 -7.06 7.66 -12.75
N ILE A 76 -7.49 8.46 -13.72
CA ILE A 76 -8.49 8.01 -14.69
C ILE A 76 -7.95 6.88 -15.57
N ASN A 77 -6.76 7.07 -16.13
CA ASN A 77 -6.21 6.16 -17.15
C ASN A 77 -5.66 4.87 -16.54
N ASP A 78 -4.95 4.96 -15.42
CA ASP A 78 -4.20 3.84 -14.86
C ASP A 78 -4.97 3.13 -13.74
N ILE A 79 -6.01 3.76 -13.17
CA ILE A 79 -6.78 3.22 -12.03
C ILE A 79 -8.26 3.03 -12.38
N LEU A 80 -9.01 4.08 -12.75
CA LEU A 80 -10.46 3.96 -12.97
C LEU A 80 -10.81 3.17 -14.23
N THR A 81 -10.12 3.42 -15.35
CA THR A 81 -10.40 2.73 -16.61
C THR A 81 -10.20 1.22 -16.48
N PRO A 82 -9.08 0.72 -15.90
CA PRO A 82 -8.90 -0.71 -15.67
C PRO A 82 -9.86 -1.31 -14.62
N LEU A 83 -10.31 -0.52 -13.63
CA LEU A 83 -11.25 -0.99 -12.61
C LEU A 83 -12.66 -1.28 -13.16
N LEU A 84 -13.06 -0.55 -14.21
CA LEU A 84 -14.39 -0.64 -14.82
C LEU A 84 -14.48 -1.62 -16.01
N GLN A 85 -13.36 -2.25 -16.39
CA GLN A 85 -13.29 -3.29 -17.43
C GLN A 85 -13.57 -4.68 -16.85
#